data_AF-A0A7Y0ADU0-F1
#
_entry.id   AF-A0A7Y0ADU0-F1
#
_cell.length_a   1.000
_cell.length_b   1.000
_cell.length_c   1.000
_cell.angle_alpha   90.00
_cell.angle_beta   90.00
_cell.angle_gamma   90.00
#
_symmetry.space_group_name_H-M   'P 1'
#
loop_
_entity.id
_entity.type
_entity.pdbx_description
1 polymer ?
#
loop_
_entity_poly.entity_id
_entity_poly.type
_entity_poly.pdbx_seq_one_letter_code
_entity_poly.pdbx_strand_id
1 'polypeptide(L)'
;MKKVFLFLSATALLAACNSGYQPDGGDRTSVERQTPADTAPTGLNPDSTAERKLAAVTNQVQVDTSMTHLGTTDKGTPDSPGAKLMAASDCASCHRENEKLIGPGYKQIAAKYPATPENIAMLSQHIIKGGAGHWGDIPMTPHPNLSETDTKEMVKYILSLK
;
A
#
# COMPACT_ATOMS: atom_id res chain seq x y z
N MET A 1 -20.32 56.22 9.92
CA MET A 1 -20.68 56.03 11.34
C MET A 1 -20.40 54.57 11.69
N LYS A 2 -19.32 54.29 12.44
CA LYS A 2 -19.36 53.70 13.81
C LYS A 2 -20.10 52.33 13.80
N LYS A 3 -19.52 51.16 14.09
CA LYS A 3 -18.60 50.83 15.19
C LYS A 3 -17.83 49.52 14.95
N VAL A 4 -16.59 49.56 15.42
CA VAL A 4 -15.69 48.45 15.76
C VAL A 4 -16.34 47.53 16.80
N PHE A 5 -16.21 46.21 16.64
CA PHE A 5 -16.24 45.28 17.77
C PHE A 5 -15.00 44.40 17.74
N LEU A 6 -14.16 44.68 18.73
CA LEU A 6 -12.92 44.04 19.10
C LEU A 6 -13.29 43.12 20.27
N PHE A 7 -13.26 41.80 20.08
CA PHE A 7 -13.37 40.85 21.19
C PHE A 7 -12.09 40.04 21.29
N LEU A 8 -11.25 40.56 22.17
CA LEU A 8 -10.12 39.92 22.83
C LEU A 8 -10.70 38.89 23.82
N SER A 9 -10.34 37.61 23.67
CA SER A 9 -10.64 36.55 24.64
C SER A 9 -9.64 35.41 24.40
N ALA A 10 -8.49 35.45 25.07
CA ALA A 10 -8.27 34.84 26.38
C ALA A 10 -8.01 33.33 26.28
N THR A 11 -6.71 33.03 26.18
CA THR A 11 -5.95 31.92 26.77
C THR A 11 -6.76 30.77 27.37
N ALA A 12 -6.65 29.59 26.76
CA ALA A 12 -6.87 28.31 27.44
C ALA A 12 -5.52 27.58 27.54
N LEU A 13 -4.99 27.52 28.77
CA LEU A 13 -3.97 26.56 29.17
C LEU A 13 -4.53 25.15 28.94
N LEU A 14 -3.91 24.37 28.06
CA LEU A 14 -4.05 22.91 28.12
C LEU A 14 -2.83 22.32 28.83
N ALA A 15 -3.16 21.59 29.88
CA ALA A 15 -2.28 20.91 30.80
C ALA A 15 -1.39 19.88 30.09
N ALA A 16 -0.08 19.98 30.31
CA ALA A 16 0.86 18.91 30.05
C ALA A 16 0.85 17.95 31.25
N CYS A 17 0.01 16.90 31.19
CA CYS A 17 0.07 15.74 32.07
C CYS A 17 -0.12 14.47 31.25
N ASN A 18 0.98 13.83 30.83
CA ASN A 18 1.13 12.40 30.57
C ASN A 18 2.58 12.21 30.11
N SER A 19 3.32 11.16 30.41
CA SER A 19 3.26 9.98 31.27
C SER A 19 4.62 9.33 31.01
N GLY A 20 5.22 8.72 32.02
CA GLY A 20 6.56 8.15 31.93
C GLY A 20 6.71 7.26 30.70
N TYR A 21 7.61 7.67 29.80
CA TYR A 21 8.20 6.82 28.78
C TYR A 21 9.28 5.98 29.46
N GLN A 22 9.07 4.68 29.55
CA GLN A 22 10.08 3.71 29.94
C GLN A 22 10.38 2.84 28.71
N PRO A 23 11.62 2.85 28.19
CA PRO A 23 12.04 1.93 27.15
C PRO A 23 12.63 0.67 27.78
N ASP A 24 11.85 -0.40 27.83
CA ASP A 24 12.30 -1.76 28.11
C ASP A 24 12.44 -2.56 26.80
N GLY A 25 13.59 -3.21 26.62
CA GLY A 25 13.76 -4.27 25.62
C GLY A 25 14.95 -4.15 24.69
N GLY A 26 16.15 -4.03 25.24
CA GLY A 26 17.40 -4.23 24.50
C GLY A 26 18.32 -5.20 25.24
N ASP A 27 18.26 -6.49 24.91
CA ASP A 27 19.46 -7.31 24.75
C ASP A 27 19.15 -8.52 23.88
N ARG A 28 19.94 -8.65 22.81
CA ARG A 28 19.95 -9.72 21.83
C ARG A 28 21.29 -10.41 21.98
N THR A 29 21.48 -11.30 22.94
CA THR A 29 22.67 -12.17 22.94
C THR A 29 22.46 -13.49 23.68
N SER A 30 22.10 -14.53 22.93
CA SER A 30 22.67 -15.87 23.13
C SER A 30 22.38 -16.73 21.90
N VAL A 31 23.38 -16.79 21.02
CA VAL A 31 23.49 -17.82 19.98
C VAL A 31 23.87 -19.11 20.71
N GLU A 32 22.90 -20.00 20.91
CA GLU A 32 23.18 -21.40 21.26
C GLU A 32 23.34 -22.19 19.96
N ARG A 33 24.58 -22.61 19.68
CA ARG A 33 24.95 -23.54 18.61
C ARG A 33 25.34 -24.86 19.28
N GLN A 34 24.64 -25.96 18.94
CA GLN A 34 25.20 -27.32 18.78
C GLN A 34 24.11 -28.30 18.32
N THR A 35 24.13 -28.68 17.03
CA THR A 35 24.61 -29.97 16.44
C THR A 35 23.56 -31.09 16.40
N PRO A 36 23.32 -31.66 15.22
CA PRO A 36 23.19 -33.11 15.09
C PRO A 36 24.30 -33.70 14.21
N ALA A 37 24.68 -34.91 14.60
CA ALA A 37 25.85 -35.66 14.19
C ALA A 37 25.89 -36.07 12.71
N ASP A 38 27.12 -36.20 12.25
CA ASP A 38 27.57 -36.75 11.00
C ASP A 38 27.19 -38.23 10.83
N THR A 39 26.75 -38.60 9.63
CA THR A 39 27.14 -39.86 9.00
C THR A 39 27.13 -39.66 7.49
N ALA A 40 28.31 -39.52 6.91
CA ALA A 40 28.53 -39.66 5.47
C ALA A 40 28.40 -41.14 5.07
N PRO A 41 28.15 -41.42 3.77
CA PRO A 41 29.31 -41.85 3.02
C PRO A 41 29.44 -41.19 1.64
N THR A 42 30.71 -40.96 1.32
CA THR A 42 31.33 -40.84 0.00
C THR A 42 30.59 -41.51 -1.16
N GLY A 43 30.41 -40.76 -2.25
CA GLY A 43 30.04 -41.28 -3.56
C GLY A 43 30.22 -40.20 -4.63
N LEU A 44 31.06 -40.49 -5.60
CA LEU A 44 31.53 -39.60 -6.66
C LEU A 44 30.40 -39.23 -7.63
N ASN A 45 30.41 -37.99 -8.12
CA ASN A 45 29.65 -37.58 -9.31
C ASN A 45 30.10 -38.41 -10.53
N PRO A 46 29.18 -38.74 -11.44
CA PRO A 46 29.34 -38.17 -12.78
C PRO A 46 28.02 -37.69 -13.43
N ASP A 47 28.19 -36.76 -14.36
CA ASP A 47 27.23 -36.31 -15.37
C ASP A 47 26.24 -37.37 -15.85
N SER A 48 24.97 -36.98 -16.06
CA SER A 48 24.28 -37.17 -17.35
C SER A 48 22.87 -36.61 -17.31
N THR A 49 22.61 -35.76 -18.30
CA THR A 49 21.30 -35.39 -18.85
C THR A 49 20.41 -36.62 -19.07
N ALA A 50 19.21 -36.63 -18.48
CA ALA A 50 18.04 -37.32 -19.03
C ALA A 50 16.77 -36.90 -18.30
N GLU A 51 15.81 -36.43 -19.08
CA GLU A 51 14.44 -36.13 -18.68
C GLU A 51 13.78 -37.30 -17.93
N ARG A 52 13.13 -37.00 -16.81
CA ARG A 52 11.99 -37.80 -16.35
C ARG A 52 10.87 -36.88 -15.89
N LYS A 53 9.96 -36.64 -16.82
CA LYS A 53 8.58 -36.24 -16.60
C LYS A 53 7.95 -37.16 -15.53
N LEU A 54 7.65 -36.62 -14.36
CA LEU A 54 6.65 -37.20 -13.48
C LEU A 54 5.86 -36.06 -12.83
N ALA A 55 4.60 -35.97 -13.27
CA ALA A 55 3.60 -35.08 -12.71
C ALA A 55 3.39 -35.42 -11.23
N ALA A 56 3.91 -34.59 -10.35
CA ALA A 56 3.39 -34.46 -9.00
C ALA A 56 2.31 -33.38 -9.05
N VAL A 57 1.04 -33.81 -9.12
CA VAL A 57 -0.11 -32.99 -8.75
C VAL A 57 0.04 -32.73 -7.25
N THR A 58 0.80 -31.71 -6.92
CA THR A 58 0.76 -31.06 -5.63
C THR A 58 -0.19 -29.89 -5.78
N ASN A 59 -1.32 -29.94 -5.08
CA ASN A 59 -2.12 -28.75 -4.75
C ASN A 59 -1.25 -27.82 -3.89
N GLN A 60 -0.30 -27.15 -4.53
CA GLN A 60 0.31 -25.95 -3.99
C GLN A 60 -0.81 -24.92 -3.99
N VAL A 61 -1.34 -24.59 -2.81
CA VAL A 61 -2.03 -23.31 -2.62
C VAL A 61 -1.03 -22.27 -3.09
N GLN A 62 -1.26 -21.71 -4.27
CA GLN A 62 -0.46 -20.62 -4.78
C GLN A 62 -0.74 -19.45 -3.85
N VAL A 63 0.10 -19.27 -2.83
CA VAL A 63 0.18 -18.01 -2.12
C VAL A 63 0.72 -17.05 -3.16
N ASP A 64 -0.20 -16.28 -3.74
CA ASP A 64 0.11 -15.24 -4.70
C ASP A 64 0.88 -14.14 -3.94
N THR A 65 2.21 -14.27 -3.90
CA THR A 65 3.13 -13.27 -3.35
C THR A 65 3.23 -12.05 -4.28
N SER A 66 2.42 -11.94 -5.33
CA SER A 66 2.36 -10.78 -6.21
C SER A 66 1.59 -9.62 -5.56
N MET A 67 2.12 -9.09 -4.46
CA MET A 67 1.64 -7.83 -3.87
C MET A 67 1.83 -6.61 -4.80
N THR A 68 2.40 -6.82 -5.99
CA THR A 68 2.66 -5.84 -7.04
C THR A 68 1.87 -6.10 -8.33
N HIS A 69 0.78 -6.88 -8.29
CA HIS A 69 -0.16 -6.96 -9.42
C HIS A 69 -0.96 -5.66 -9.55
N LEU A 70 -0.28 -4.61 -9.99
CA LEU A 70 -0.86 -3.47 -10.65
C LEU A 70 -0.96 -3.85 -12.14
N GLY A 71 -2.02 -4.57 -12.51
CA GLY A 71 -2.49 -4.65 -13.89
C GLY A 71 -1.73 -5.55 -14.88
N THR A 72 -1.71 -6.87 -14.71
CA THR A 72 -1.48 -7.78 -15.86
C THR A 72 -2.78 -8.13 -16.58
N THR A 73 -3.44 -7.16 -17.20
CA THR A 73 -4.40 -7.42 -18.30
C THR A 73 -4.48 -6.21 -19.23
N ASP A 74 -4.10 -6.42 -20.50
CA ASP A 74 -4.28 -5.72 -21.79
C ASP A 74 -4.90 -4.30 -21.94
N LYS A 75 -5.18 -3.53 -20.88
CA LYS A 75 -5.74 -2.16 -20.97
C LYS A 75 -5.16 -1.13 -20.00
N GLY A 76 -4.38 -1.55 -19.01
CA GLY A 76 -3.62 -0.63 -18.16
C GLY A 76 -2.16 -1.05 -18.18
N THR A 77 -1.33 -0.42 -19.01
CA THR A 77 0.08 -0.78 -19.08
C THR A 77 0.71 -0.54 -17.69
N PRO A 78 1.31 -1.57 -17.05
CA PRO A 78 2.02 -1.42 -15.78
C PRO A 78 3.17 -0.40 -15.85
N ASP A 79 3.52 0.04 -17.07
CA ASP A 79 4.51 1.08 -17.33
C ASP A 79 4.01 2.52 -17.29
N SER A 80 2.71 2.76 -17.09
CA SER A 80 2.20 4.13 -17.03
C SER A 80 2.85 4.91 -15.88
N PRO A 81 3.07 6.24 -16.03
CA PRO A 81 3.62 7.06 -14.95
C PRO A 81 2.84 6.90 -13.64
N GLY A 82 1.50 6.89 -13.72
CA GLY A 82 0.63 6.70 -12.56
C GLY A 82 0.82 5.34 -11.87
N ALA A 83 0.90 4.24 -12.63
CA ALA A 83 1.14 2.91 -12.09
C ALA A 83 2.49 2.84 -11.34
N LYS A 84 3.55 3.39 -11.92
CA LYS A 84 4.90 3.43 -11.31
C LYS A 84 4.91 4.25 -10.02
N LEU A 85 4.25 5.40 -10.03
CA LEU A 85 4.11 6.26 -8.87
C LEU A 85 3.35 5.55 -7.73
N MET A 86 2.25 4.85 -8.05
CA MET A 86 1.50 4.06 -7.07
C MET A 86 2.30 2.88 -6.52
N ALA A 87 3.08 2.19 -7.37
CA ALA A 87 3.95 1.10 -6.96
C ALA A 87 5.08 1.55 -6.00
N ALA A 88 5.56 2.78 -6.19
CA ALA A 88 6.57 3.40 -5.32
C ALA A 88 5.97 4.04 -4.06
N SER A 89 4.65 4.01 -3.91
CA SER A 89 3.92 4.60 -2.78
C SER A 89 3.32 3.51 -1.89
N ASP A 90 2.71 3.93 -0.78
CA ASP A 90 2.10 3.06 0.22
C ASP A 90 0.64 2.65 -0.09
N CYS A 91 0.13 2.98 -1.28
CA CYS A 91 -1.27 2.76 -1.68
C CYS A 91 -1.72 1.30 -1.53
N ALA A 92 -0.80 0.36 -1.79
CA ALA A 92 -1.02 -1.07 -1.68
C ALA A 92 -1.15 -1.56 -0.21
N SER A 93 -1.00 -0.70 0.79
CA SER A 93 -1.30 -1.07 2.17
C SER A 93 -2.81 -1.12 2.45
N CYS A 94 -3.61 -0.35 1.70
CA CYS A 94 -5.04 -0.16 1.97
C CYS A 94 -5.95 -0.48 0.79
N HIS A 95 -5.41 -0.55 -0.42
CA HIS A 95 -6.17 -0.78 -1.65
C HIS A 95 -5.67 -2.02 -2.41
N ARG A 96 -6.57 -2.64 -3.15
CA ARG A 96 -6.28 -3.70 -4.13
C ARG A 96 -6.90 -3.32 -5.46
N GLU A 97 -6.48 -3.96 -6.54
CA GLU A 97 -7.05 -3.65 -7.85
C GLU A 97 -8.54 -4.03 -7.92
N ASN A 98 -8.86 -5.28 -7.55
CA ASN A 98 -10.16 -5.90 -7.83
C ASN A 98 -11.08 -6.05 -6.61
N GLU A 99 -10.58 -5.80 -5.40
CA GLU A 99 -11.32 -6.06 -4.16
C GLU A 99 -11.15 -4.93 -3.14
N LYS A 100 -12.10 -4.85 -2.20
CA LYS A 100 -12.02 -3.95 -1.05
C LYS A 100 -11.09 -4.57 0.00
N LEU A 101 -10.15 -3.78 0.51
CA LEU A 101 -9.34 -4.14 1.67
C LEU A 101 -9.72 -3.26 2.86
N ILE A 102 -9.07 -2.10 2.99
CA ILE A 102 -9.50 -1.01 3.90
C ILE A 102 -10.27 0.00 3.06
N GLY A 103 -9.63 0.47 1.98
CA GLY A 103 -10.25 1.27 0.95
C GLY A 103 -10.94 0.42 -0.13
N PRO A 104 -11.73 1.07 -1.01
CA PRO A 104 -12.32 0.42 -2.17
C PRO A 104 -11.26 -0.10 -3.14
N GLY A 105 -11.61 -1.11 -3.93
CA GLY A 105 -10.74 -1.58 -5.02
C GLY A 105 -10.58 -0.52 -6.12
N TYR A 106 -9.43 -0.45 -6.80
CA TYR A 106 -9.20 0.54 -7.84
C TYR A 106 -10.23 0.46 -8.98
N LYS A 107 -10.63 -0.76 -9.39
CA LYS A 107 -11.70 -0.93 -10.39
C LYS A 107 -13.06 -0.41 -9.91
N GLN A 108 -13.33 -0.49 -8.61
CA GLN A 108 -14.56 0.07 -8.03
C GLN A 108 -14.55 1.60 -8.11
N ILE A 109 -13.39 2.23 -7.86
CA ILE A 109 -13.21 3.67 -8.04
C ILE A 109 -13.41 4.04 -9.52
N ALA A 110 -12.78 3.29 -10.43
CA ALA A 110 -12.88 3.50 -11.88
C ALA A 110 -14.32 3.37 -12.41
N ALA A 111 -15.10 2.43 -11.84
CA ALA A 111 -16.50 2.24 -12.18
C ALA A 111 -17.40 3.36 -11.62
N LYS A 112 -17.13 3.86 -10.41
CA LYS A 112 -17.93 4.94 -9.79
C LYS A 112 -17.71 6.30 -10.44
N TYR A 113 -16.48 6.61 -10.86
CA TYR A 113 -16.11 7.94 -11.35
C TYR A 113 -15.73 7.91 -12.85
N PRO A 114 -16.44 8.67 -13.71
CA PRO A 114 -15.99 8.93 -15.07
C PRO A 114 -14.63 9.65 -15.10
N ALA A 115 -13.80 9.37 -16.11
CA ALA A 115 -12.48 9.97 -16.26
C ALA A 115 -12.55 11.42 -16.80
N THR A 116 -13.12 12.33 -16.02
CA THR A 116 -13.18 13.77 -16.34
C THR A 116 -12.15 14.58 -15.57
N PRO A 117 -11.75 15.76 -16.05
CA PRO A 117 -10.81 16.64 -15.34
C PRO A 117 -11.25 16.96 -13.91
N GLU A 118 -12.56 17.12 -13.68
CA GLU A 118 -13.14 17.43 -12.37
C GLU A 118 -12.98 16.27 -11.40
N ASN A 119 -13.28 15.04 -11.84
CA ASN A 119 -13.10 13.84 -11.02
C ASN A 119 -11.62 13.56 -10.73
N ILE A 120 -10.76 13.79 -11.71
CA ILE A 120 -9.31 13.67 -11.52
C ILE A 120 -8.86 14.67 -10.44
N ALA A 121 -9.22 15.94 -10.55
CA ALA A 121 -8.85 16.95 -9.56
C ALA A 121 -9.42 16.65 -8.17
N MET A 122 -10.69 16.25 -8.07
CA MET A 122 -11.36 15.93 -6.80
C MET A 122 -10.70 14.74 -6.11
N LEU A 123 -10.48 13.63 -6.82
CA LEU A 123 -9.85 12.44 -6.26
C LEU A 123 -8.39 12.70 -5.89
N SER A 124 -7.66 13.49 -6.67
CA SER A 124 -6.29 13.87 -6.32
C SER A 124 -6.24 14.70 -5.03
N GLN A 125 -7.16 15.65 -4.86
CA GLN A 125 -7.26 16.42 -3.62
C GLN A 125 -7.63 15.53 -2.43
N HIS A 126 -8.50 14.53 -2.64
CA HIS A 126 -8.85 13.56 -1.61
C HIS A 126 -7.65 12.70 -1.19
N ILE A 127 -6.79 12.29 -2.13
CA ILE A 127 -5.54 11.55 -1.82
C ILE A 127 -4.59 12.38 -0.96
N ILE A 128 -4.36 13.63 -1.35
CA ILE A 128 -3.41 14.52 -0.67
C ILE A 128 -3.92 14.89 0.74
N LYS A 129 -5.21 15.23 0.86
CA LYS A 129 -5.80 15.75 2.10
C LYS A 129 -6.43 14.68 3.00
N GLY A 130 -6.62 13.47 2.49
CA GLY A 130 -7.39 12.43 3.15
C GLY A 130 -8.88 12.79 3.27
N GLY A 131 -9.61 12.01 4.05
CA GLY A 131 -11.01 12.27 4.40
C GLY A 131 -11.91 11.03 4.34
N ALA A 132 -13.19 11.22 4.64
CA ALA A 132 -14.23 10.18 4.67
C ALA A 132 -15.48 10.59 3.85
N GLY A 133 -16.49 9.71 3.78
CA GLY A 133 -17.82 10.02 3.25
C GLY A 133 -18.08 9.56 1.81
N HIS A 134 -17.05 9.39 0.98
CA HIS A 134 -17.22 8.88 -0.39
C HIS A 134 -17.49 7.36 -0.43
N TRP A 135 -17.00 6.63 0.56
CA TRP A 135 -16.96 5.15 0.60
C TRP A 135 -17.33 4.56 1.96
N GLY A 136 -17.78 5.39 2.90
CA GLY A 136 -18.10 5.03 4.28
C GLY A 136 -17.43 5.97 5.30
N ASP A 137 -17.49 5.55 6.56
CA ASP A 137 -17.04 6.36 7.69
C ASP A 137 -15.54 6.22 7.99
N ILE A 138 -14.88 5.20 7.44
CA ILE A 138 -13.44 4.99 7.61
C ILE A 138 -12.70 6.04 6.75
N PRO A 139 -11.93 6.96 7.36
CA PRO A 139 -11.20 7.97 6.61
C PRO A 139 -9.95 7.39 5.94
N MET A 140 -9.63 7.87 4.75
CA MET A 140 -8.30 7.69 4.16
C MET A 140 -7.32 8.67 4.80
N THR A 141 -6.17 8.18 5.27
CA THR A 141 -5.07 9.00 5.81
C THR A 141 -4.55 9.98 4.74
N PRO A 142 -4.21 11.24 5.09
CA PRO A 142 -3.64 12.19 4.14
C PRO A 142 -2.26 11.79 3.64
N HIS A 143 -1.96 12.10 2.36
CA HIS A 143 -0.66 11.91 1.73
C HIS A 143 -0.06 13.27 1.31
N PRO A 144 0.31 14.15 2.26
CA PRO A 144 0.70 15.54 1.95
C PRO A 144 2.03 15.66 1.20
N ASN A 145 2.81 14.58 1.15
CA ASN A 145 4.10 14.53 0.46
C ASN A 145 3.96 14.27 -1.04
N LEU A 146 2.78 13.87 -1.52
CA LEU A 146 2.52 13.67 -2.94
C LEU A 146 2.25 15.01 -3.62
N SER A 147 2.91 15.24 -4.76
CA SER A 147 2.63 16.42 -5.58
C SER A 147 1.26 16.31 -6.26
N GLU A 148 0.62 17.44 -6.54
CA GLU A 148 -0.66 17.45 -7.26
C GLU A 148 -0.53 16.84 -8.66
N THR A 149 0.58 17.11 -9.35
CA THR A 149 0.87 16.56 -10.68
C THR A 149 0.97 15.04 -10.65
N ASP A 150 1.78 14.48 -9.74
CA ASP A 150 1.97 13.03 -9.63
C ASP A 150 0.66 12.34 -9.22
N THR A 151 -0.06 12.94 -8.27
CA THR A 151 -1.35 12.40 -7.82
C THR A 151 -2.39 12.38 -8.95
N LYS A 152 -2.37 13.36 -9.85
CA LYS A 152 -3.24 13.35 -11.04
C LYS A 152 -2.88 12.21 -11.99
N GLU A 153 -1.61 11.89 -12.17
CA GLU A 153 -1.18 10.73 -12.97
C GLU A 153 -1.61 9.40 -12.33
N MET A 154 -1.48 9.27 -11.00
CA MET A 154 -1.99 8.11 -10.26
C MET A 154 -3.50 7.94 -10.45
N VAL A 155 -4.29 9.02 -10.30
CA VAL A 155 -5.75 8.96 -10.46
C VAL A 155 -6.14 8.63 -11.90
N LYS A 156 -5.47 9.21 -12.90
CA LYS A 156 -5.72 8.86 -14.32
C LYS A 156 -5.52 7.37 -14.56
N TYR A 157 -4.44 6.80 -14.00
CA TYR A 157 -4.22 5.36 -14.06
C TYR A 157 -5.37 4.59 -13.39
N ILE A 158 -5.75 4.92 -12.14
CA ILE A 158 -6.88 4.27 -11.46
C ILE A 158 -8.15 4.31 -12.32
N LEU A 159 -8.52 5.46 -12.87
CA LEU A 159 -9.76 5.61 -13.65
C LEU A 159 -9.73 4.90 -15.01
N SER A 160 -8.55 4.49 -15.48
CA SER A 160 -8.37 3.66 -16.68
C SER A 160 -8.59 2.16 -16.45
N LEU A 161 -8.61 1.69 -15.19
CA LEU A 161 -8.73 0.27 -14.82
C LEU A 161 -10.16 -0.28 -14.94
N LYS A 162 -10.88 0.06 -16.01
CA LYS A 162 -12.24 -0.45 -16.28
C LYS A 162 -12.21 -1.82 -16.95
#